data_AF-A0A7C4QP48-F1
#
_entry.id   AF-A0A7C4QP48-F1
#
_cell.length_a   1.000
_cell.length_b   1.000
_cell.length_c   1.000
_cell.angle_alpha   90.00
_cell.angle_beta   90.00
_cell.angle_gamma   90.00
#
_symmetry.space_group_name_H-M   'P 1'
#
loop_
_entity.id
_entity.type
_entity.pdbx_description
1 polymer ?
#
loop_
_entity_poly.entity_id
_entity_poly.type
_entity_poly.pdbx_seq_one_letter_code
_entity_poly.pdbx_strand_id
1 'polypeptide(L)' 'MDPRLARALDTARFLGARYADVRLVHSVEQSLSVKNGVVDGLSTVESLGFGVRVLVGDAWGFAASRDFTADEVERVTG' A
#
# COMPACT_ATOMS: atom_id res chain seq x y z
N MET A 1 14.46 -4.46 5.03
CA MET A 1 13.07 -3.99 5.19
C MET A 1 13.08 -2.47 5.12
N ASP A 2 12.15 -1.81 4.42
CA ASP A 2 12.07 -0.35 4.39
C ASP A 2 11.77 0.20 5.80
N PRO A 3 12.50 1.23 6.29
CA PRO A 3 12.35 1.73 7.65
C PRO A 3 10.97 2.32 7.95
N ARG A 4 10.24 2.81 6.94
CA ARG A 4 8.87 3.32 7.08
C ARG A 4 7.91 2.17 7.40
N LEU A 5 8.07 1.04 6.72
CA LEU A 5 7.26 -0.16 6.97
C LEU A 5 7.52 -0.73 8.37
N ALA A 6 8.77 -0.74 8.81
CA ALA A 6 9.12 -1.13 10.16
C ALA A 6 8.45 -0.20 11.20
N ARG A 7 8.50 1.12 10.99
CA ARG A 7 7.83 2.10 11.83
C ARG A 7 6.32 1.86 11.91
N ALA A 8 5.64 1.57 10.80
CA ALA A 8 4.21 1.25 10.80
C ALA A 8 3.91 0.04 11.72
N LEU A 9 4.67 -1.04 11.58
CA LEU A 9 4.49 -2.23 12.41
C LEU A 9 4.76 -1.95 13.89
N ASP A 10 5.79 -1.16 14.20
CA ASP A 10 6.14 -0.82 15.57
C ASP A 10 5.09 0.10 16.21
N THR A 11 4.57 1.08 15.48
CA THR A 11 3.46 1.93 15.92
C THR A 11 2.20 1.11 16.18
N ALA A 12 1.80 0.22 15.26
CA ALA A 12 0.64 -0.65 15.44
C ALA A 12 0.76 -1.54 16.69
N ARG A 13 1.94 -2.12 16.93
CA ARG A 13 2.24 -2.91 18.13
C ARG A 13 2.18 -2.06 19.40
N PHE A 14 2.76 -0.86 19.37
CA PHE A 14 2.73 0.08 20.49
C PHE A 14 1.30 0.47 20.86
N LEU A 15 0.40 0.60 19.88
CA LEU A 15 -1.02 0.88 20.06
C LEU A 15 -1.87 -0.35 20.47
N GLY A 16 -1.24 -1.51 20.72
CA GLY A 16 -1.91 -2.69 21.26
C GLY A 16 -2.36 -3.74 20.25
N ALA A 17 -1.91 -3.64 18.99
CA ALA A 17 -2.17 -4.70 18.01
C ALA A 17 -1.45 -6.00 18.41
N ARG A 18 -2.22 -7.08 18.60
CA ARG A 18 -1.68 -8.44 18.82
C ARG A 18 -1.09 -9.02 17.54
N TYR A 19 -1.57 -8.56 16.40
CA TYR A 19 -1.04 -8.86 15.09
C TYR A 19 -1.09 -7.61 14.22
N ALA A 20 -0.04 -7.39 13.43
CA ALA A 20 0.00 -6.33 12.43
C ALA A 20 0.75 -6.83 11.20
N ASP A 21 0.21 -6.49 10.02
CA ASP A 21 0.91 -6.63 8.75
C ASP A 21 0.86 -5.30 7.98
N VAL A 22 1.87 -5.09 7.14
CA VAL A 22 1.92 -3.96 6.21
C VAL A 22 2.28 -4.48 4.83
N ARG A 23 1.57 -4.02 3.81
CA ARG A 23 1.79 -4.37 2.42
C ARG A 23 2.05 -3.12 1.61
N LEU A 24 3.22 -3.04 0.98
CA LEU A 24 3.54 -2.06 -0.04
C LEU A 24 3.35 -2.71 -1.41
N VAL A 25 2.60 -2.07 -2.31
CA VAL A 25 2.33 -2.56 -3.66
C VAL A 25 2.73 -1.48 -4.65
N HIS A 26 3.59 -1.87 -5.59
CA HIS A 26 3.91 -1.09 -6.78
C HIS A 26 3.41 -1.88 -8.00
N SER A 27 2.46 -1.31 -8.72
CA SER A 27 1.83 -1.91 -9.88
C SER A 27 2.11 -1.09 -11.12
N VAL A 28 2.60 -1.74 -12.16
CA VAL A 28 2.76 -1.15 -13.50
C VAL A 28 1.93 -1.98 -14.46
N GLU A 29 0.97 -1.35 -15.13
CA GLU A 29 0.10 -1.97 -16.12
C GLU A 29 0.33 -1.30 -17.47
N GLN A 30 0.59 -2.10 -18.50
CA GLN A 30 0.75 -1.62 -19.86
C GLN A 30 -0.33 -2.22 -20.74
N SER A 31 -1.00 -1.37 -21.52
CA SER A 31 -2.07 -1.77 -22.44
C SER A 31 -1.72 -1.33 -23.85
N LEU A 32 -1.83 -2.26 -24.80
CA LEU A 32 -1.60 -2.06 -26.23
C LEU A 32 -2.86 -2.50 -26.97
N SER A 33 -3.47 -1.59 -27.73
CA SER A 33 -4.57 -1.91 -28.63
C SER A 33 -4.12 -1.82 -30.08
N VAL A 34 -4.57 -2.78 -30.89
CA VAL A 34 -4.31 -2.84 -32.33
C VAL A 34 -5.65 -2.87 -33.05
N LYS A 35 -5.80 -2.02 -34.06
CA LYS A 35 -6.97 -1.93 -34.92
C LYS A 35 -6.54 -2.08 -36.36
N ASN A 36 -7.11 -3.07 -37.06
CA ASN A 36 -6.79 -3.38 -38.45
C ASN A 36 -5.29 -3.62 -38.71
N GLY A 37 -4.57 -4.24 -37.76
CA GLY A 37 -3.14 -4.50 -37.87
C GLY A 37 -2.24 -3.28 -37.61
N VAL A 38 -2.83 -2.13 -37.26
CA VAL A 38 -2.12 -0.90 -36.89
C VAL A 38 -2.32 -0.64 -35.39
N VAL A 39 -1.25 -0.28 -34.69
CA VAL A 39 -1.35 0.12 -33.29
C VAL A 39 -2.26 1.35 -33.19
N ASP A 40 -3.33 1.22 -32.41
CA ASP A 40 -4.36 2.24 -32.22
C ASP A 40 -4.14 2.99 -30.89
N GLY A 41 -3.57 2.31 -29.88
CA GLY A 41 -3.26 2.92 -28.59
C GLY A 41 -2.20 2.15 -27.83
N LEU A 42 -1.34 2.89 -27.12
CA LEU A 42 -0.41 2.38 -26.14
C LEU A 42 -0.55 3.24 -24.88
N SER A 43 -0.83 2.62 -23.74
CA SER A 43 -0.90 3.29 -22.45
C SER A 43 -0.10 2.53 -21.40
N THR A 44 0.38 3.27 -20.40
CA THR A 44 1.02 2.71 -19.21
C THR A 44 0.44 3.42 -18.01
N VAL A 45 0.01 2.64 -17.02
CA VAL A 45 -0.52 3.11 -15.74
C VAL A 45 0.39 2.58 -14.65
N GLU A 46 0.81 3.48 -13.76
CA GLU A 46 1.65 3.15 -12.62
C GLU A 46 0.94 3.55 -11.33
N SER A 47 1.02 2.70 -10.31
CA SER A 47 0.39 2.93 -9.01
C SER A 47 1.28 2.43 -7.89
N LEU A 48 1.44 3.25 -6.86
CA LEU A 48 2.11 2.89 -5.61
C LEU A 48 1.13 3.09 -4.46
N GLY A 49 1.12 2.17 -3.51
CA GLY A 49 0.35 2.34 -2.28
C GLY A 49 0.71 1.31 -1.23
N PHE A 50 0.33 1.61 0.00
CA PHE A 50 0.49 0.70 1.12
C PHE A 50 -0.79 0.56 1.93
N GLY A 51 -0.94 -0.57 2.60
CA GLY A 51 -2.01 -0.84 3.54
C GLY A 51 -1.48 -1.48 4.81
N VAL A 52 -2.04 -1.10 5.95
CA VAL A 52 -1.75 -1.66 7.26
C VAL A 52 -3.00 -2.36 7.76
N ARG A 53 -2.85 -3.60 8.21
CA ARG A 53 -3.93 -4.37 8.84
C ARG A 53 -3.52 -4.76 10.25
N VAL A 54 -4.41 -4.56 11.20
CA VAL A 54 -4.18 -4.82 12.62
C VAL A 54 -5.27 -5.68 13.23
N LEU A 55 -4.92 -6.45 14.24
CA LEU A 55 -5.84 -7.17 15.11
C LEU A 55 -5.66 -6.64 16.54
N VAL A 56 -6.63 -5.88 17.04
CA VAL A 56 -6.64 -5.34 18.41
C VAL A 56 -7.78 -6.01 19.16
N GLY A 57 -7.46 -6.73 20.25
CA GLY A 57 -8.41 -7.67 20.84
C GLY A 57 -8.89 -8.65 19.76
N ASP A 58 -10.20 -8.77 19.60
CA ASP A 58 -10.82 -9.70 18.65
C ASP A 58 -11.36 -8.99 17.37
N ALA A 59 -10.96 -7.73 17.16
CA ALA A 59 -11.42 -6.91 16.04
C ALA A 59 -10.31 -6.58 15.04
N TRP A 60 -10.64 -6.66 13.76
CA TRP A 60 -9.76 -6.26 12.66
C TRP A 60 -9.91 -4.78 12.33
N GLY A 61 -8.78 -4.09 12.15
CA GLY A 61 -8.70 -2.74 11.61
C GLY A 61 -7.86 -2.72 10.33
N PHE A 62 -8.16 -1.78 9.44
CA PHE A 62 -7.44 -1.59 8.19
C PHE A 62 -7.39 -0.11 7.80
N ALA A 63 -6.24 0.33 7.31
CA ALA A 63 -6.05 1.66 6.73
C ALA A 63 -5.04 1.59 5.58
N ALA A 64 -5.15 2.49 4.60
CA ALA A 64 -4.28 2.49 3.42
C ALA A 64 -4.08 3.89 2.85
N SER A 65 -2.98 4.07 2.12
CA SER A 65 -2.71 5.30 1.36
C SER A 65 -1.88 5.03 0.12
N ARG A 66 -1.95 5.94 -0.85
CA ARG A 66 -1.13 5.97 -2.07
C ARG A 66 0.18 6.74 -1.87
N ASP A 67 0.27 7.56 -0.82
CA ASP A 67 1.40 8.45 -0.58
C ASP A 67 2.42 7.77 0.35
N PHE A 68 3.52 7.25 -0.21
CA PHE A 68 4.52 6.52 0.58
C PHE A 68 5.58 7.45 1.21
N THR A 69 5.13 8.34 2.08
CA THR A 69 6.00 9.25 2.87
C THR A 69 6.04 8.83 4.35
N ALA A 70 7.03 9.29 5.12
CA ALA A 70 7.14 8.95 6.53
C ALA A 70 5.93 9.48 7.34
N ASP A 71 5.57 10.75 7.12
CA ASP A 71 4.45 11.41 7.79
C ASP A 71 3.12 10.72 7.49
N GLU A 72 2.91 10.30 6.23
CA GLU A 72 1.69 9.61 5.84
C GLU A 72 1.61 8.21 6.47
N VAL A 73 2.73 7.48 6.53
CA VAL A 73 2.78 6.19 7.20
C VAL A 73 2.43 6.31 8.69
N GLU A 74 2.93 7.35 9.36
CA GLU A 74 2.59 7.62 10.76
C GLU A 74 1.11 7.99 10.90
N ARG A 75 0.59 8.87 10.05
CA ARG A 75 -0.83 9.28 10.07
C ARG A 75 -1.79 8.12 9.79
N VAL A 76 -1.44 7.22 8.87
CA VAL A 76 -2.28 6.07 8.49
C VAL A 76 -2.29 4.99 9.58
N THR A 77 -1.22 4.91 10.38
CA THR A 77 -1.06 3.86 11.39
C THR A 77 -1.37 4.31 12.82
N GLY A 78 -1.28 5.61 13.08
CA GLY A 78 -1.47 6.25 14.39
C GLY A 78 -2.91 6.35 14.85
#